data_AF-A0A0P1FFE6-F1
#
_entry.id   AF-A0A0P1FFE6-F1
#
_cell.length_a   1.000
_cell.length_b   1.000
_cell.length_c   1.000
_cell.angle_alpha   90.00
_cell.angle_beta   90.00
_cell.angle_gamma   90.00
#
_symmetry.space_group_name_H-M   'P 1'
#
loop_
_entity.id
_entity.type
_entity.pdbx_description
1 polymer ?
#
loop_
_entity_poly.entity_id
_entity_poly.type
_entity_poly.pdbx_seq_one_letter_code
_entity_poly.pdbx_strand_id
1 'polypeptide(L)'
;MRQPLPLALVLCLGTILPPTPVTSQSIPLHEMNVANPDDAQLSREIHARLNSLPGEAYGCRNIRKEMRKLRESERYSKFFFAFAKRNTSALFGARGCGYAWNIDPQVAQDQAMAHCKNIEKELTDGKGPSTCELAN
;
A
#
# COMPACT_ATOMS: atom_id res chain seq x y z
N MET A 1 2.88 -55.04 -43.64
CA MET A 1 1.62 -55.14 -42.89
C MET A 1 1.82 -54.50 -41.52
N ARG A 2 0.77 -53.85 -41.01
CA ARG A 2 0.79 -52.85 -39.92
C ARG A 2 1.12 -53.46 -38.55
N GLN A 3 1.70 -52.64 -37.67
CA GLN A 3 1.96 -52.91 -36.24
C GLN A 3 0.66 -53.20 -35.44
N PRO A 4 0.75 -53.62 -34.16
CA PRO A 4 0.85 -52.60 -33.10
C PRO A 4 1.86 -52.90 -31.98
N LEU A 5 2.52 -51.83 -31.52
CA LEU A 5 3.25 -51.74 -30.24
C LEU A 5 2.27 -51.53 -29.07
N PRO A 6 2.66 -51.87 -27.83
CA PRO A 6 1.84 -51.64 -26.64
C PRO A 6 1.80 -50.16 -26.25
N LEU A 7 0.59 -49.62 -26.06
CA LEU A 7 0.36 -48.35 -25.37
C LEU A 7 0.66 -48.54 -23.87
N ALA A 8 1.83 -48.09 -23.42
CA ALA A 8 2.05 -47.79 -22.02
C ALA A 8 1.45 -46.41 -21.72
N LEU A 9 0.31 -46.41 -21.05
CA LEU A 9 -0.37 -45.21 -20.56
C LEU A 9 0.41 -44.68 -19.35
N VAL A 10 1.31 -43.72 -19.56
CA VAL A 10 1.98 -43.01 -18.46
C VAL A 10 1.02 -41.93 -17.96
N LEU A 11 0.33 -42.24 -16.86
CA LEU A 11 -0.39 -41.27 -16.03
C LEU A 11 0.62 -40.31 -15.38
N CYS A 12 0.85 -39.17 -16.02
CA CYS A 12 1.43 -38.02 -15.32
C CYS A 12 0.40 -37.49 -14.31
N LEU A 13 0.42 -38.02 -13.09
CA LEU A 13 -0.12 -37.31 -11.93
C LEU A 13 0.72 -36.03 -11.76
N GLY A 14 0.31 -34.96 -12.44
CA GLY A 14 0.70 -33.61 -12.07
C GLY A 14 0.11 -33.34 -10.70
N THR A 15 0.95 -33.42 -9.67
CA THR A 15 0.67 -32.87 -8.35
C THR A 15 0.49 -31.36 -8.53
N ILE A 16 -0.77 -30.94 -8.65
CA ILE A 16 -1.17 -29.55 -8.51
C ILE A 16 -0.89 -29.20 -7.04
N LEU A 17 0.31 -28.68 -6.78
CA LEU A 17 0.58 -28.01 -5.52
C LEU A 17 -0.46 -26.88 -5.39
N PRO A 18 -1.20 -26.82 -4.27
CA PRO A 18 -2.09 -25.69 -4.03
C PRO A 18 -1.25 -24.41 -4.10
N PRO A 19 -1.77 -23.32 -4.71
CA PRO A 19 -1.05 -22.07 -4.72
C PRO A 19 -0.75 -21.70 -3.27
N THR A 20 0.53 -21.59 -2.94
CA THR A 20 0.95 -21.05 -1.66
C THR A 20 0.25 -19.70 -1.49
N PRO A 21 -0.49 -19.47 -0.39
CA PRO A 21 -0.98 -18.14 -0.13
C PRO A 21 0.27 -17.26 -0.04
N VAL A 22 0.40 -16.34 -0.99
CA VAL A 22 1.36 -15.25 -0.89
C VAL A 22 0.87 -14.45 0.30
N THR A 23 1.43 -14.74 1.47
CA THR A 23 1.40 -13.82 2.59
C THR A 23 2.12 -12.58 2.06
N SER A 24 1.35 -11.62 1.58
CA SER A 24 1.80 -10.24 1.44
C SER A 24 2.44 -9.91 2.76
N GLN A 25 3.77 -9.93 2.80
CA GLN A 25 4.53 -9.37 3.89
C GLN A 25 4.21 -7.89 3.81
N SER A 26 3.18 -7.50 4.57
CA SER A 26 2.80 -6.12 4.79
C SER A 26 4.01 -5.46 5.41
N ILE A 27 4.83 -4.81 4.58
CA ILE A 27 5.81 -3.85 5.06
C ILE A 27 5.00 -2.91 5.98
N PRO A 28 5.34 -2.76 7.26
CA PRO A 28 4.64 -1.83 8.13
C PRO A 28 5.00 -0.41 7.65
N LEU A 29 4.23 0.08 6.67
CA LEU A 29 4.51 1.28 5.89
C LEU A 29 4.18 2.59 6.61
N HIS A 30 3.81 2.51 7.90
CA HIS A 30 3.08 3.55 8.58
C HIS A 30 3.66 3.88 9.95
N GLU A 31 4.70 3.17 10.39
CA GLU A 31 5.23 3.34 11.74
C GLU A 31 6.55 4.12 11.72
N MET A 32 6.57 5.15 12.56
CA MET A 32 7.76 5.93 12.86
C MET A 32 8.82 5.08 13.58
N ASN A 33 10.08 5.45 13.40
CA ASN A 33 11.17 5.03 14.29
C ASN A 33 11.21 5.97 15.49
N VAL A 34 10.41 5.68 16.53
CA VAL A 34 10.20 6.62 17.65
C VAL A 34 11.08 6.29 18.84
N ALA A 35 11.88 7.26 19.28
CA ALA A 35 12.67 7.15 20.51
C ALA A 35 11.87 7.46 21.79
N ASN A 36 10.79 8.24 21.68
CA ASN A 36 9.95 8.70 22.80
C ASN A 36 8.65 7.85 22.91
N PRO A 37 8.34 7.26 24.08
CA PRO A 37 7.14 6.44 24.28
C PRO A 37 5.82 7.18 24.03
N ASP A 38 5.74 8.48 24.34
CA ASP A 38 4.52 9.29 24.14
C ASP A 38 4.24 9.50 22.65
N ASP A 39 5.29 9.82 21.88
CA ASP A 39 5.19 10.00 20.43
C ASP A 39 4.85 8.65 19.75
N ALA A 40 5.30 7.52 20.32
CA ALA A 40 4.96 6.19 19.84
C ALA A 40 3.47 5.86 20.07
N GLN A 41 2.91 6.30 21.20
CA GLN A 41 1.48 6.16 21.47
C GLN A 41 0.65 6.98 20.49
N LEU A 42 0.99 8.25 20.27
CA LEU A 42 0.30 9.11 19.31
C LEU A 42 0.40 8.54 17.88
N SER A 43 1.55 7.97 17.50
CA SER A 43 1.72 7.28 16.22
C SER A 43 0.77 6.07 16.07
N ARG A 44 0.61 5.25 17.12
CA ARG A 44 -0.36 4.14 17.12
C ARG A 44 -1.81 4.61 17.01
N GLU A 45 -2.14 5.72 17.68
CA GLU A 45 -3.47 6.34 17.58
C GLU A 45 -3.76 6.85 16.16
N ILE A 46 -2.80 7.52 15.52
CA ILE A 46 -2.89 7.94 14.12
C ILE A 46 -3.12 6.73 13.22
N HIS A 47 -2.34 5.65 13.40
CA HIS A 47 -2.47 4.42 12.63
C HIS A 47 -3.87 3.81 12.75
N ALA A 48 -4.35 3.61 13.98
CA ALA A 48 -5.68 3.06 14.23
C ALA A 48 -6.77 3.93 13.60
N ARG A 49 -6.66 5.25 13.72
CA ARG A 49 -7.63 6.20 13.18
C ARG A 49 -7.69 6.16 11.65
N LEU A 50 -6.54 6.14 10.98
CA LEU A 50 -6.49 6.09 9.51
C LEU A 50 -6.97 4.73 8.96
N ASN A 51 -6.63 3.62 9.64
CA ASN A 51 -7.10 2.28 9.24
C ASN A 51 -8.58 2.03 9.55
N SER A 52 -9.17 2.75 10.52
CA SER A 52 -10.60 2.65 10.83
C SER A 52 -11.51 3.35 9.81
N LEU A 53 -10.93 4.13 8.89
CA LEU A 53 -11.71 4.79 7.85
C LEU A 53 -12.25 3.74 6.88
N PRO A 54 -13.53 3.83 6.45
CA PRO A 54 -14.13 2.84 5.58
C PRO A 54 -13.29 2.68 4.32
N GLY A 55 -12.70 1.50 4.19
CA GLY A 55 -11.88 1.08 3.07
C GLY A 55 -12.76 0.78 1.87
N GLU A 56 -13.16 1.80 1.13
CA GLU A 56 -13.10 1.60 -0.32
C GLU A 56 -11.61 1.60 -0.63
N ALA A 57 -11.10 0.51 -1.20
CA ALA A 57 -9.67 0.22 -1.38
C ALA A 57 -8.84 1.32 -2.09
N TYR A 58 -9.47 2.42 -2.52
CA TYR A 58 -8.92 3.55 -3.25
C TYR A 58 -9.50 4.91 -2.78
N GLY A 59 -10.02 4.96 -1.55
CA GLY A 59 -10.73 6.08 -0.92
C GLY A 59 -9.82 7.22 -0.46
N CYS A 60 -8.93 7.69 -1.33
CA CYS A 60 -7.96 8.76 -1.09
C CYS A 60 -8.55 10.04 -0.48
N ARG A 61 -9.83 10.30 -0.73
CA ARG A 61 -10.54 11.47 -0.22
C ARG A 61 -10.70 11.45 1.30
N ASN A 62 -11.11 10.32 1.87
CA ASN A 62 -11.39 10.23 3.30
C ASN A 62 -10.09 10.28 4.11
N ILE A 63 -9.07 9.54 3.66
CA ILE A 63 -7.72 9.59 4.24
C ILE A 63 -7.17 11.02 4.18
N ARG A 64 -7.20 11.68 3.02
CA ARG A 64 -6.71 13.05 2.88
C ARG A 64 -7.44 14.03 3.81
N LYS A 65 -8.77 13.90 3.94
CA LYS A 65 -9.56 14.72 4.86
C LYS A 65 -9.15 14.48 6.31
N GLU A 66 -8.92 13.23 6.69
CA GLU A 66 -8.54 12.89 8.05
C GLU A 66 -7.11 13.33 8.39
N MET A 67 -6.15 13.16 7.48
CA MET A 67 -4.79 13.68 7.62
C MET A 67 -4.77 15.20 7.78
N ARG A 68 -5.62 15.93 7.05
CA ARG A 68 -5.77 17.38 7.24
C ARG A 68 -6.20 17.71 8.67
N LYS A 69 -7.22 17.03 9.20
CA LYS A 69 -7.67 17.23 10.59
C LYS A 69 -6.58 16.92 11.61
N LEU A 70 -5.81 15.85 11.38
CA LEU A 70 -4.68 15.48 12.24
C LEU A 70 -3.60 16.57 12.22
N ARG A 71 -3.25 17.07 11.03
CA ARG A 71 -2.28 18.17 10.86
C ARG A 71 -2.72 19.47 11.54
N GLU A 72 -4.02 19.78 11.52
CA GLU A 72 -4.58 20.98 12.12
C GLU A 72 -4.73 20.88 13.64
N SER A 73 -4.56 19.69 14.23
CA SER A 73 -4.68 19.48 15.67
C SER A 73 -3.35 19.72 16.38
N GLU A 74 -3.38 20.57 17.43
CA GLU A 74 -2.21 20.85 18.27
C GLU A 74 -1.61 19.58 18.92
N ARG A 75 -2.45 18.57 19.19
CA ARG A 75 -2.05 17.28 19.76
C ARG A 75 -1.03 16.54 18.88
N TYR A 76 -1.09 16.71 17.56
CA TYR A 76 -0.20 16.06 16.60
C TYR A 76 0.77 17.04 15.93
N SER A 77 0.98 18.23 16.52
CA SER A 77 1.80 19.30 15.94
C SER A 77 3.25 18.90 15.66
N LYS A 78 3.79 17.89 16.35
CA LYS A 78 5.13 17.34 16.10
C LYS A 78 5.22 16.45 14.86
N PHE A 79 4.09 15.98 14.35
CA PHE A 79 4.04 15.05 13.24
C PHE A 79 3.83 15.80 11.92
N PHE A 80 4.69 15.49 10.96
CA PHE A 80 4.52 15.85 9.56
C PHE A 80 3.72 14.76 8.86
N PHE A 81 2.63 15.16 8.23
CA PHE A 81 1.74 14.28 7.48
C PHE A 81 1.97 14.49 5.99
N ALA A 82 2.27 13.42 5.25
CA ALA A 82 2.53 13.48 3.82
C ALA A 82 1.58 12.56 3.04
N PHE A 83 1.09 13.06 1.91
CA PHE A 83 0.16 12.34 1.04
C PHE A 83 0.70 12.33 -0.38
N ALA A 84 0.63 11.19 -1.05
CA ALA A 84 1.04 10.99 -2.42
C ALA A 84 -0.12 10.38 -3.24
N LYS A 85 -0.26 10.79 -4.49
CA LYS A 85 -1.32 10.29 -5.40
C LYS A 85 -0.74 10.08 -6.79
N ARG A 86 -1.42 9.27 -7.60
CA ARG A 86 -1.16 9.23 -9.05
C ARG A 86 -1.67 10.52 -9.71
N ASN A 87 -0.90 11.04 -10.67
CA ASN A 87 -1.26 12.22 -11.46
C ASN A 87 -2.29 11.90 -12.57
N THR A 88 -2.34 10.66 -13.06
CA THR A 88 -3.26 10.26 -14.15
C THR A 88 -4.62 9.75 -13.65
N SER A 89 -5.67 10.12 -14.40
CA SER A 89 -7.03 9.61 -14.24
C SER A 89 -7.03 8.08 -14.44
N ALA A 90 -7.38 7.35 -13.39
CA ALA A 90 -7.34 5.89 -13.32
C ALA A 90 -7.82 5.20 -14.61
N LEU A 91 -6.93 4.45 -15.27
CA LEU A 91 -7.37 3.24 -15.97
C LEU A 91 -8.04 2.38 -14.89
N PHE A 92 -9.36 2.17 -14.99
CA PHE A 92 -10.17 1.30 -14.10
C PHE A 92 -10.64 1.84 -12.73
N GLY A 93 -10.68 3.16 -12.52
CA GLY A 93 -11.36 3.76 -11.34
C GLY A 93 -10.65 3.59 -9.98
N ALA A 94 -9.62 2.77 -9.89
CA ALA A 94 -8.78 2.62 -8.71
C ALA A 94 -7.75 3.77 -8.60
N ARG A 95 -8.02 4.75 -7.74
CA ARG A 95 -7.07 5.78 -7.35
C ARG A 95 -6.15 5.24 -6.26
N GLY A 96 -4.99 4.72 -6.64
CA GLY A 96 -3.92 4.46 -5.67
C GLY A 96 -3.40 5.78 -5.07
N CYS A 97 -3.33 5.86 -3.75
CA CYS A 97 -2.64 6.93 -3.01
C CYS A 97 -1.83 6.35 -1.88
N GLY A 98 -0.65 6.92 -1.66
CA GLY A 98 0.18 6.65 -0.50
C GLY A 98 0.01 7.74 0.53
N TYR A 99 0.20 7.39 1.79
CA TYR A 99 0.20 8.33 2.89
C TYR A 99 1.14 7.83 3.98
N ALA A 100 1.72 8.75 4.74
CA ALA A 100 2.57 8.48 5.87
C ALA A 100 2.60 9.68 6.84
N TRP A 101 3.13 9.45 8.04
CA TRP A 101 3.43 10.50 9.01
C TRP A 101 4.76 10.22 9.70
N ASN A 102 5.48 11.29 10.04
CA ASN A 102 6.76 11.19 10.75
C ASN A 102 7.11 12.50 11.47
N ILE A 103 8.00 12.47 12.45
CA ILE A 103 8.60 13.68 13.05
C ILE A 103 9.61 14.35 12.11
N ASP A 104 10.12 13.62 11.12
CA ASP A 104 10.95 14.14 10.04
C ASP A 104 10.09 14.35 8.77
N PRO A 105 10.01 15.59 8.24
CA PRO A 105 9.21 15.87 7.05
C PRO A 105 9.67 15.11 5.80
N GLN A 106 10.97 14.90 5.62
CA GLN A 106 11.50 14.19 4.46
C GLN A 106 11.14 12.71 4.52
N VAL A 107 11.29 12.09 5.69
CA VAL A 107 10.93 10.68 5.89
C VAL A 107 9.44 10.47 5.64
N ALA A 108 8.57 11.36 6.11
CA ALA A 108 7.14 11.29 5.84
C ALA A 108 6.85 11.33 4.32
N GLN A 109 7.49 12.24 3.58
CA GLN A 109 7.33 12.35 2.13
C GLN A 109 7.81 11.10 1.39
N ASP A 110 8.99 10.60 1.74
CA ASP A 110 9.59 9.42 1.11
C ASP A 110 8.73 8.17 1.34
N GLN A 111 8.23 7.98 2.57
CA GLN A 111 7.33 6.87 2.91
C GLN A 111 5.99 6.97 2.17
N ALA A 112 5.38 8.16 2.10
CA ALA A 112 4.13 8.37 1.36
C ALA A 112 4.31 8.06 -0.14
N MET A 113 5.43 8.48 -0.73
CA MET A 113 5.76 8.20 -2.12
C MET A 113 6.03 6.72 -2.37
N ALA A 114 6.78 6.05 -1.50
CA ALA A 114 7.04 4.62 -1.58
C ALA A 114 5.74 3.81 -1.50
N HIS A 115 4.86 4.17 -0.56
CA HIS A 115 3.54 3.56 -0.42
C HIS A 115 2.69 3.74 -1.70
N CYS A 116 2.66 4.95 -2.26
CA CYS A 116 1.94 5.21 -3.52
C CYS A 116 2.46 4.33 -4.67
N LYS A 117 3.79 4.22 -4.83
CA LYS A 117 4.43 3.39 -5.86
C LYS A 117 4.17 1.90 -5.67
N ASN A 118 4.07 1.44 -4.42
CA ASN A 118 3.74 0.04 -4.13
C ASN A 118 2.31 -0.28 -4.53
N ILE A 119 1.35 0.56 -4.14
CA ILE A 119 -0.04 0.42 -4.60
C ILE A 119 -0.12 0.45 -6.12
N GLU A 120 0.63 1.34 -6.78
CA GLU A 120 0.66 1.36 -8.25
C GLU A 120 1.10 0.02 -8.87
N LYS A 121 2.13 -0.62 -8.32
CA LYS A 121 2.59 -1.95 -8.75
C LYS A 121 1.55 -3.05 -8.48
N GLU A 122 0.73 -2.90 -7.45
CA GLU A 122 -0.33 -3.86 -7.13
C GLU A 122 -1.54 -3.72 -8.08
N LEU A 123 -1.84 -2.50 -8.53
CA LEU A 123 -3.03 -2.20 -9.32
C LEU A 123 -2.83 -2.21 -10.83
N THR A 124 -1.57 -2.18 -11.27
CA THR A 124 -1.21 -2.18 -12.69
C THR A 124 -0.10 -3.19 -12.90
N ASP A 125 0.08 -3.71 -14.13
CA ASP A 125 1.19 -4.63 -14.48
C ASP A 125 2.59 -3.95 -14.41
N GLY A 126 2.72 -2.84 -13.66
CA GLY A 126 3.89 -1.97 -13.63
C GLY A 126 4.15 -1.23 -14.94
N LYS A 127 3.23 -1.34 -15.91
CA LYS A 127 3.34 -0.76 -17.26
C LYS A 127 2.27 0.32 -17.45
N GLY A 128 2.66 1.56 -17.19
CA GLY A 128 1.85 2.75 -17.48
C GLY A 128 2.60 4.02 -17.09
N PRO A 129 2.37 5.16 -17.77
CA PRO A 129 2.95 6.44 -17.38
C PRO A 129 2.16 6.99 -16.18
N SER A 130 2.45 6.49 -14.99
CA SER A 130 1.94 7.07 -13.75
C SER A 130 3.11 7.41 -12.85
N THR A 131 3.37 8.70 -12.73
CA THR A 131 4.27 9.20 -11.70
C THR A 131 3.40 9.49 -10.47
N CYS A 132 3.54 8.68 -9.42
CA CYS A 132 3.14 9.12 -8.09
C CYS A 132 3.80 10.48 -7.79
N GLU A 133 3.02 11.40 -7.26
CA GLU A 133 3.46 12.74 -6.88
C GLU A 133 2.99 13.05 -5.45
N LEU A 134 3.76 13.87 -4.75
CA LEU A 134 3.33 14.44 -3.48
C LEU A 134 2.16 15.40 -3.73
N ALA A 135 1.08 15.24 -2.96
CA ALA A 135 -0.02 16.17 -2.96
C ALA A 135 0.04 17.01 -1.69
N ASN A 136 0.55 18.23 -1.83
CA ASN A 136 0.54 19.24 -0.78
C ASN A 136 -0.89 19.69 -0.43
#